data_AF-A0A3D2C9M0-F1
#
_entry.id   AF-A0A3D2C9M0-F1
#
_cell.length_a   1.000
_cell.length_b   1.000
_cell.length_c   1.000
_cell.angle_alpha   90.00
_cell.angle_beta   90.00
_cell.angle_gamma   90.00
#
_symmetry.space_group_name_H-M   'P 1'
#
loop_
_entity.id
_entity.type
_entity.pdbx_description
1 polymer ?
#
loop_
_entity_poly.entity_id
_entity_poly.type
_entity_poly.pdbx_seq_one_letter_code
_entity_poly.pdbx_strand_id
1 'polypeptide(L)'
;MTPLLASAFAGLSLLSSASAGVVSADRSRDGAGGADVWEPRRVAVLIGVQDYSDPTLNGLKFPEKDARDLGDVLQAEDVGGFDHVFVISGAASTTAEGIRRALAVATADLQRDDTFFLYLSGHGTLTIDPREGSKLWFLPSDARLANPEDTGIAIAELENLVNAQPARRRVL
;
A
#
# COMPACT_ATOMS: atom_id res chain seq x y z
N MET A 1 23.09 -67.30 -17.84
CA MET A 1 22.33 -67.51 -19.09
C MET A 1 21.23 -66.47 -19.13
N THR A 2 21.31 -65.49 -20.02
CA THR A 2 20.16 -64.69 -20.49
C THR A 2 19.43 -65.48 -21.59
N PRO A 3 18.17 -65.14 -21.98
CA PRO A 3 18.01 -64.24 -23.14
C PRO A 3 16.73 -63.37 -23.20
N LEU A 4 16.76 -62.33 -24.06
CA LEU A 4 15.64 -61.60 -24.73
C LEU A 4 14.65 -60.78 -23.85
N LEU A 5 14.15 -59.57 -24.18
CA LEU A 5 13.72 -58.86 -25.44
C LEU A 5 12.36 -59.34 -25.99
N ALA A 6 11.42 -58.51 -26.50
CA ALA A 6 11.23 -57.04 -26.59
C ALA A 6 9.69 -56.76 -26.55
N SER A 7 9.02 -55.63 -26.86
CA SER A 7 9.27 -54.31 -27.51
C SER A 7 8.22 -53.30 -26.95
N ALA A 8 8.43 -51.99 -26.79
CA ALA A 8 8.71 -50.89 -27.74
C ALA A 8 7.49 -50.32 -28.52
N PHE A 9 7.00 -49.14 -28.08
CA PHE A 9 6.30 -48.08 -28.85
C PHE A 9 6.65 -46.76 -28.13
N ALA A 10 7.35 -45.76 -28.68
CA ALA A 10 7.19 -45.04 -29.95
C ALA A 10 6.05 -44.00 -29.93
N GLY A 11 6.35 -42.84 -29.34
CA GLY A 11 5.53 -41.62 -29.42
C GLY A 11 6.44 -40.40 -29.59
N LEU A 12 6.53 -39.88 -30.82
CA LEU A 12 7.41 -38.77 -31.19
C LEU A 12 6.59 -37.51 -31.48
N SER A 13 6.87 -36.43 -30.76
CA SER A 13 6.56 -35.07 -31.18
C SER A 13 7.77 -34.17 -30.92
N LEU A 14 8.04 -33.26 -31.85
CA LEU A 14 9.32 -32.54 -31.91
C LEU A 14 9.19 -31.09 -31.41
N LEU A 15 10.18 -30.71 -30.59
CA LEU A 15 10.85 -29.42 -30.57
C LEU A 15 10.01 -28.13 -30.72
N SER A 16 10.09 -27.29 -29.68
CA SER A 16 10.69 -25.97 -29.92
C SER A 16 11.70 -25.67 -28.82
N SER A 17 12.84 -25.09 -29.19
CA SER A 17 13.98 -24.86 -28.31
C SER A 17 14.48 -23.44 -28.43
N ALA A 18 14.54 -22.72 -27.31
CA ALA A 18 15.27 -21.46 -27.17
C ALA A 18 16.20 -21.59 -25.96
N SER A 19 17.46 -21.16 -26.11
CA SER A 19 18.54 -21.43 -25.15
C SER A 19 18.81 -20.28 -24.19
N ALA A 20 19.45 -20.64 -23.07
CA ALA A 20 20.15 -19.83 -22.07
C ALA A 20 20.61 -18.42 -22.50
N GLY A 21 20.55 -17.50 -21.54
CA GLY A 21 21.01 -16.11 -21.70
C GLY A 21 21.27 -15.38 -20.37
N VAL A 22 22.03 -15.98 -19.44
CA VAL A 22 22.61 -15.20 -18.33
C VAL A 22 23.78 -14.41 -18.88
N VAL A 23 23.69 -13.07 -18.83
CA VAL A 23 24.79 -12.16 -19.15
C VAL A 23 25.10 -11.33 -17.92
N SER A 24 26.32 -11.46 -17.39
CA SER A 24 26.82 -10.63 -16.31
C SER A 24 27.89 -9.67 -16.84
N ALA A 25 27.72 -8.39 -16.49
CA ALA A 25 28.70 -7.30 -16.54
C ALA A 25 29.62 -7.17 -17.78
N ASP A 26 29.42 -6.08 -18.54
CA ASP A 26 30.54 -5.28 -19.04
C ASP A 26 30.63 -3.99 -18.18
N ARG A 27 31.85 -3.63 -17.78
CA ARG A 27 32.18 -2.35 -17.11
C ARG A 27 33.20 -1.60 -17.97
N SER A 28 32.72 -0.82 -18.94
CA SER A 28 33.51 0.25 -19.59
C SER A 28 32.63 1.19 -20.43
N ARG A 29 32.18 2.30 -19.83
CA ARG A 29 31.84 3.56 -20.54
C ARG A 29 31.58 4.71 -19.57
N ASP A 30 32.53 5.65 -19.49
CA ASP A 30 32.31 6.94 -18.86
C ASP A 30 31.40 7.81 -19.75
N GLY A 31 30.31 8.37 -19.18
CA GLY A 31 29.35 9.11 -19.99
C GLY A 31 28.05 9.50 -19.27
N ALA A 32 28.15 10.41 -18.30
CA ALA A 32 27.07 11.24 -17.74
C ALA A 32 25.62 10.78 -17.98
N GLY A 33 25.10 9.89 -17.13
CA GLY A 33 23.75 9.36 -17.26
C GLY A 33 23.41 8.31 -16.21
N GLY A 34 23.75 8.60 -14.94
CA GLY A 34 23.36 7.75 -13.81
C GLY A 34 21.87 7.77 -13.59
N ALA A 35 21.13 6.91 -14.29
CA ALA A 35 19.85 6.44 -13.79
C ALA A 35 20.16 5.56 -12.58
N ASP A 36 19.96 6.09 -11.37
CA ASP A 36 20.04 5.30 -10.15
C ASP A 36 19.14 4.08 -10.32
N VAL A 37 19.70 2.90 -10.03
CA VAL A 37 19.01 1.62 -10.18
C VAL A 37 18.03 1.48 -9.01
N TRP A 38 16.90 2.18 -9.12
CA TRP A 38 15.84 2.16 -8.13
C TRP A 38 15.16 0.79 -8.15
N GLU A 39 15.51 -0.03 -7.16
CA GLU A 39 14.79 -1.28 -6.92
C GLU A 39 13.34 -0.94 -6.49
N PRO A 40 12.30 -1.56 -7.09
CA PRO A 40 10.91 -1.17 -6.82
C PRO A 40 10.48 -1.43 -5.38
N ARG A 41 10.27 -0.35 -4.61
CA ARG A 41 9.94 -0.40 -3.19
C ARG A 41 8.46 -0.66 -2.94
N ARG A 42 8.15 -1.01 -1.71
CA ARG A 42 6.81 -1.22 -1.16
C ARG A 42 6.63 -0.35 0.08
N VAL A 43 5.77 0.65 -0.04
CA VAL A 43 5.50 1.65 1.01
C VAL A 43 4.06 1.52 1.50
N ALA A 44 3.87 1.37 2.81
CA ALA A 44 2.56 1.31 3.44
C ALA A 44 2.36 2.44 4.47
N VAL A 45 1.14 2.98 4.53
CA VAL A 45 0.68 3.89 5.59
C VAL A 45 -0.56 3.28 6.23
N LEU A 46 -0.49 2.97 7.52
CA LEU A 46 -1.53 2.24 8.25
C LEU A 46 -2.06 3.11 9.38
N ILE A 47 -3.29 3.63 9.25
CA ILE A 47 -3.86 4.61 10.18
C ILE A 47 -4.91 3.93 11.05
N GLY A 48 -4.68 3.94 12.36
CA GLY A 48 -5.61 3.39 13.37
C GLY A 48 -6.10 4.48 14.31
N VAL A 49 -7.33 4.96 14.12
CA VAL A 49 -7.95 6.00 14.96
C VAL A 49 -8.88 5.35 15.99
N GLN A 50 -8.45 5.34 17.25
CA GLN A 50 -9.17 4.69 18.34
C GLN A 50 -9.91 5.70 19.23
N ASP A 51 -9.22 6.73 19.67
CA ASP A 51 -9.69 7.72 20.64
C ASP A 51 -9.94 9.09 19.99
N TYR A 52 -11.02 9.74 20.41
CA TYR A 52 -11.60 10.92 19.76
C TYR A 52 -11.83 12.08 20.72
N SER A 53 -11.67 13.32 20.22
CA SER A 53 -11.89 14.56 20.98
C SER A 53 -13.35 15.05 20.96
N ASP A 54 -14.21 14.41 20.17
CA ASP A 54 -15.66 14.57 20.19
C ASP A 54 -16.28 13.47 21.07
N PRO A 55 -16.91 13.81 22.21
CA PRO A 55 -17.51 12.81 23.10
C PRO A 55 -18.73 12.11 22.51
N THR A 56 -19.24 12.53 21.34
CA THR A 56 -20.25 11.76 20.58
C THR A 56 -19.64 10.59 19.80
N LEU A 57 -18.35 10.68 19.46
CA LEU A 57 -17.56 9.61 18.86
C LEU A 57 -16.99 8.72 19.98
N ASN A 58 -17.80 7.76 20.42
CA ASN A 58 -17.37 6.75 21.39
C ASN A 58 -16.08 6.06 20.89
N GLY A 59 -15.07 5.99 21.74
CA GLY A 59 -13.79 5.37 21.43
C GLY A 59 -13.94 3.92 20.97
N LEU A 60 -13.18 3.54 19.94
CA LEU A 60 -13.13 2.17 19.43
C LEU A 60 -12.15 1.34 20.27
N LYS A 61 -12.11 0.01 20.05
CA LYS A 61 -11.29 -0.90 20.88
C LYS A 61 -10.03 -1.44 20.19
N PHE A 62 -10.00 -1.43 18.86
CA PHE A 62 -9.02 -2.17 18.06
C PHE A 62 -8.30 -1.41 16.94
N PRO A 63 -8.75 -0.26 16.38
CA PRO A 63 -8.12 0.34 15.19
C PRO A 63 -6.60 0.51 15.22
N GLU A 64 -6.03 0.93 16.35
CA GLU A 64 -4.57 0.99 16.47
C GLU A 64 -3.90 -0.38 16.53
N LYS A 65 -4.56 -1.38 17.12
CA LYS A 65 -4.08 -2.76 17.12
C LYS A 65 -4.13 -3.32 15.71
N ASP A 66 -5.23 -3.12 14.99
CA ASP A 66 -5.40 -3.58 13.60
C ASP A 66 -4.31 -3.00 12.69
N ALA A 67 -4.01 -1.69 12.83
CA ALA A 67 -2.94 -1.02 12.09
C ALA A 67 -1.52 -1.49 12.50
N ARG A 68 -1.29 -1.91 13.76
CA ARG A 68 -0.02 -2.49 14.22
C ARG A 68 0.16 -3.93 13.75
N ASP A 69 -0.83 -4.80 13.98
CA ASP A 69 -0.84 -6.20 13.55
C ASP A 69 -0.65 -6.32 12.03
N LEU A 70 -1.34 -5.50 11.24
CA LEU A 70 -1.15 -5.46 9.78
C LEU A 70 0.24 -4.92 9.41
N GLY A 71 0.80 -4.00 10.20
CA GLY A 71 2.15 -3.49 10.01
C GLY A 71 3.21 -4.59 10.13
N ASP A 72 3.13 -5.38 11.19
CA ASP A 72 4.03 -6.53 11.43
C ASP A 72 3.95 -7.53 10.25
N VAL A 73 2.74 -7.82 9.75
CA VAL A 73 2.51 -8.72 8.61
C VAL A 73 3.03 -8.15 7.29
N LEU A 74 2.93 -6.84 7.05
CA LEU A 74 3.48 -6.21 5.85
C LEU A 74 5.01 -6.12 5.88
N GLN A 75 5.62 -5.89 7.06
CA GLN A 75 7.08 -5.84 7.23
C GLN A 75 7.74 -7.22 7.10
N ALA A 76 7.06 -8.32 7.40
CA ALA A 76 7.61 -9.67 7.32
C ALA A 76 8.07 -10.01 5.89
N GLU A 77 9.37 -10.31 5.73
CA GLU A 77 10.04 -10.54 4.44
C GLU A 77 9.44 -11.71 3.64
N ASP A 78 9.00 -12.76 4.34
CA ASP A 78 8.41 -13.97 3.79
C ASP A 78 6.91 -13.85 3.47
N VAL A 79 6.26 -12.73 3.82
CA VAL A 79 4.81 -12.50 3.64
C VAL A 79 4.51 -11.23 2.84
N GLY A 80 4.86 -10.06 3.39
CA GLY A 80 4.56 -8.76 2.79
C GLY A 80 5.76 -8.11 2.09
N GLY A 81 6.95 -8.20 2.71
CA GLY A 81 8.19 -7.63 2.21
C GLY A 81 8.15 -6.11 2.00
N PHE A 82 7.44 -5.34 2.84
CA PHE A 82 7.37 -3.88 2.71
C PHE A 82 8.61 -3.18 3.30
N ASP A 83 9.36 -2.48 2.45
CA ASP A 83 10.56 -1.72 2.84
C ASP A 83 10.25 -0.64 3.88
N HIS A 84 9.09 0.02 3.76
CA HIS A 84 8.68 1.14 4.59
C HIS A 84 7.22 0.98 5.02
N VAL A 85 6.97 0.90 6.33
CA VAL A 85 5.61 0.79 6.89
C VAL A 85 5.44 1.84 7.99
N PHE A 86 4.59 2.83 7.73
CA PHE A 86 4.28 3.93 8.63
C PHE A 86 2.98 3.65 9.39
N VAL A 87 3.08 3.15 10.63
CA VAL A 87 1.92 2.94 11.51
C VAL A 87 1.60 4.23 12.25
N ILE A 88 0.42 4.80 12.00
CA ILE A 88 -0.07 6.05 12.58
C ILE A 88 -1.16 5.73 13.61
N SER A 89 -0.77 5.82 14.88
CA SER A 89 -1.61 5.51 16.05
C SER A 89 -1.41 6.56 17.16
N GLY A 90 -2.33 6.62 18.12
CA GLY A 90 -2.37 7.60 19.20
C GLY A 90 -3.03 8.91 18.77
N ALA A 91 -3.99 9.39 19.57
CA ALA A 91 -4.85 10.54 19.24
C ALA A 91 -4.10 11.84 18.82
N ALA A 92 -2.85 12.04 19.26
CA ALA A 92 -2.03 13.19 18.86
C ALA A 92 -1.43 13.07 17.44
N SER A 93 -1.27 11.84 16.93
CA SER A 93 -0.72 11.53 15.60
C SER A 93 -1.83 11.39 14.55
N THR A 94 -3.01 10.92 14.96
CA THR A 94 -4.16 10.59 14.10
C THR A 94 -5.10 11.78 13.85
N THR A 95 -4.61 13.01 14.01
CA THR A 95 -5.34 14.24 13.67
C THR A 95 -5.45 14.44 12.15
N ALA A 96 -6.37 15.28 11.72
CA ALA A 96 -6.62 15.59 10.31
C ALA A 96 -5.38 16.20 9.62
N GLU A 97 -4.54 16.90 10.38
CA GLU A 97 -3.23 17.38 9.93
C GLU A 97 -2.15 16.29 10.03
N GLY A 98 -2.13 15.51 11.12
CA GLY A 98 -1.16 14.43 11.35
C GLY A 98 -1.20 13.35 10.27
N ILE A 99 -2.40 12.93 9.87
CA ILE A 99 -2.64 11.99 8.77
C ILE A 99 -2.13 12.56 7.44
N ARG A 100 -2.45 13.82 7.11
CA ARG A 100 -2.01 14.46 5.86
C ARG A 100 -0.48 14.62 5.81
N ARG A 101 0.17 14.95 6.93
CA ARG A 101 1.65 14.98 7.04
C ARG A 101 2.26 13.59 6.86
N ALA A 102 1.70 12.55 7.49
CA ALA A 102 2.19 11.18 7.38
C ALA A 102 2.10 10.66 5.93
N LEU A 103 0.97 10.92 5.26
CA LEU A 103 0.78 10.62 3.84
C LEU A 103 1.83 11.36 2.99
N ALA A 104 1.93 12.69 3.14
CA ALA A 104 2.87 13.50 2.37
C ALA A 104 4.33 13.01 2.49
N VAL A 105 4.79 12.67 3.71
CA VAL A 105 6.13 12.11 3.96
C VAL A 105 6.30 10.74 3.30
N ALA A 106 5.34 9.83 3.46
CA ALA A 106 5.43 8.49 2.87
C ALA A 106 5.36 8.50 1.33
N THR A 107 4.70 9.50 0.73
CA THR A 107 4.55 9.63 -0.72
C THR A 107 5.63 10.45 -1.41
N ALA A 108 6.39 11.28 -0.68
CA ALA A 108 7.26 12.32 -1.24
C ALA A 108 8.22 11.82 -2.34
N ASP A 109 8.84 10.67 -2.10
CA ASP A 109 9.90 10.13 -2.95
C ASP A 109 9.43 8.92 -3.79
N LEU A 110 8.13 8.62 -3.85
CA LEU A 110 7.60 7.46 -4.58
C LEU A 110 7.98 7.49 -6.07
N GLN A 111 8.41 6.34 -6.59
CA GLN A 111 8.80 6.17 -7.98
C GLN A 111 7.77 5.34 -8.76
N ARG A 112 7.90 5.35 -10.09
CA ARG A 112 6.89 4.80 -10.99
C ARG A 112 6.56 3.33 -10.73
N ASP A 113 7.58 2.52 -10.51
CA ASP A 113 7.41 1.05 -10.44
C ASP A 113 7.26 0.53 -9.00
N ASP A 114 7.31 1.43 -8.00
CA ASP A 114 7.00 1.19 -6.59
C ASP A 114 5.54 0.71 -6.38
N THR A 115 5.25 0.27 -5.16
CA THR A 115 3.92 -0.08 -4.66
C THR A 115 3.57 0.80 -3.46
N PHE A 116 2.38 1.42 -3.48
CA PHE A 116 1.83 2.18 -2.36
C PHE A 116 0.58 1.51 -1.79
N PHE A 117 0.48 1.43 -0.46
CA PHE A 117 -0.63 0.81 0.26
C PHE A 117 -1.10 1.75 1.36
N LEU A 118 -2.35 2.20 1.31
CA LEU A 118 -2.99 2.96 2.38
C LEU A 118 -4.02 2.06 3.08
N TYR A 119 -4.07 2.11 4.40
CA TYR A 119 -5.09 1.42 5.21
C TYR A 119 -5.65 2.35 6.27
N LEU A 120 -6.96 2.26 6.47
CA LEU A 120 -7.73 3.08 7.40
C LEU A 120 -8.54 2.16 8.33
N SER A 121 -8.37 2.34 9.64
CA SER A 121 -9.26 1.81 10.67
C SER A 121 -9.66 2.94 11.62
N GLY A 122 -10.95 3.06 11.93
CA GLY A 122 -11.53 4.17 12.68
C GLY A 122 -13.01 4.37 12.35
N HIS A 123 -13.61 5.43 12.88
CA HIS A 123 -14.96 5.84 12.50
C HIS A 123 -14.99 6.47 11.10
N GLY A 124 -16.12 6.30 10.42
CA GLY A 124 -16.49 7.05 9.23
C GLY A 124 -17.95 7.48 9.28
N THR A 125 -18.32 8.50 8.50
CA THR A 125 -19.70 9.00 8.43
C THR A 125 -20.08 9.42 7.01
N LEU A 126 -21.37 9.47 6.73
CA LEU A 126 -21.93 9.83 5.42
C LEU A 126 -22.73 11.13 5.56
N THR A 127 -22.35 12.18 4.85
CA THR A 127 -23.23 13.35 4.63
C THR A 127 -23.99 13.18 3.33
N ILE A 128 -25.17 13.79 3.22
CA ILE A 128 -26.04 13.72 2.03
C ILE A 128 -26.47 15.14 1.67
N ASP A 129 -26.00 15.63 0.52
CA ASP A 129 -26.43 16.91 -0.05
C ASP A 129 -27.42 16.69 -1.23
N PRO A 130 -28.52 17.46 -1.34
CA PRO A 130 -29.50 17.30 -2.42
C PRO A 130 -29.01 17.63 -3.84
N ARG A 131 -27.82 18.21 -4.01
CA ARG A 131 -27.22 18.59 -5.31
C ARG A 131 -25.96 17.80 -5.62
N GLU A 132 -25.10 17.62 -4.62
CA GLU A 132 -23.79 16.95 -4.75
C GLU A 132 -23.82 15.46 -4.39
N GLY A 133 -24.94 14.96 -3.85
CA GLY A 133 -25.12 13.57 -3.47
C GLY A 133 -24.51 13.22 -2.11
N SER A 134 -24.21 11.95 -1.89
CA SER A 134 -23.66 11.47 -0.62
C SER A 134 -22.14 11.44 -0.60
N LYS A 135 -21.52 12.05 0.42
CA LYS A 135 -20.06 12.07 0.63
C LYS A 135 -19.70 11.21 1.84
N LEU A 136 -18.73 10.31 1.66
CA LEU A 136 -18.18 9.47 2.72
C LEU A 136 -16.92 10.11 3.30
N TRP A 137 -16.84 10.17 4.63
CA TRP A 137 -15.75 10.79 5.38
C TRP A 137 -15.11 9.76 6.32
N PHE A 138 -13.79 9.72 6.34
CA PHE A 138 -13.02 9.17 7.44
C PHE A 138 -12.94 10.21 8.58
N LEU A 139 -12.97 9.77 9.83
CA LEU A 139 -12.92 10.66 10.99
C LEU A 139 -11.57 10.50 11.74
N PRO A 140 -10.67 11.50 11.61
CA PRO A 140 -9.52 11.73 12.50
C PRO A 140 -9.89 11.93 13.97
N SER A 141 -8.91 11.86 14.87
CA SER A 141 -9.10 12.02 16.32
C SER A 141 -9.62 13.41 16.75
N ASP A 142 -9.32 14.45 15.98
CA ASP A 142 -9.78 15.83 16.16
C ASP A 142 -11.10 16.16 15.43
N ALA A 143 -11.67 15.18 14.71
CA ALA A 143 -12.92 15.35 13.97
C ALA A 143 -14.15 15.58 14.87
N ARG A 144 -15.16 16.23 14.31
CA ARG A 144 -16.46 16.51 14.93
C ARG A 144 -17.57 15.82 14.15
N LEU A 145 -18.36 14.97 14.79
CA LEU A 145 -19.43 14.22 14.13
C LEU A 145 -20.53 15.15 13.58
N ALA A 146 -20.73 16.31 14.21
CA ALA A 146 -21.68 17.34 13.80
C ALA A 146 -21.17 18.28 12.68
N ASN A 147 -19.89 18.19 12.29
CA ASN A 147 -19.31 18.95 11.18
C ASN A 147 -18.15 18.15 10.53
N PRO A 148 -18.46 17.04 9.83
CA PRO A 148 -17.45 16.22 9.17
C PRO A 148 -16.87 16.89 7.92
N GLU A 149 -17.57 17.86 7.29
CA GLU A 149 -17.04 18.53 6.10
C GLU A 149 -15.84 19.45 6.38
N ASP A 150 -15.79 20.13 7.54
CA ASP A 150 -14.63 20.94 7.93
C ASP A 150 -13.55 20.15 8.68
N THR A 151 -13.90 19.01 9.31
CA THR A 151 -13.03 18.34 10.30
C THR A 151 -12.70 16.86 9.99
N GLY A 152 -13.39 16.26 9.04
CA GLY A 152 -13.08 14.92 8.53
C GLY A 152 -12.00 14.94 7.45
N ILE A 153 -11.81 13.77 6.83
CA ILE A 153 -11.10 13.64 5.55
C ILE A 153 -12.05 12.91 4.61
N ALA A 154 -12.37 13.49 3.46
CA ALA A 154 -13.24 12.82 2.50
C ALA A 154 -12.54 11.58 1.96
N ILE A 155 -13.25 10.45 1.81
CA ILE A 155 -12.66 9.26 1.17
C ILE A 155 -12.24 9.59 -0.27
N ALA A 156 -13.00 10.43 -0.97
CA ALA A 156 -12.62 10.96 -2.28
C ALA A 156 -11.33 11.83 -2.25
N GLU A 157 -10.97 12.46 -1.13
CA GLU A 157 -9.67 13.16 -1.00
C GLU A 157 -8.53 12.13 -0.96
N LEU A 158 -8.69 11.05 -0.19
CA LEU A 158 -7.72 9.98 -0.05
C LEU A 158 -7.60 9.14 -1.34
N GLU A 159 -8.71 8.82 -2.00
CA GLU A 159 -8.74 8.17 -3.32
C GLU A 159 -8.00 9.02 -4.38
N ASN A 160 -8.20 10.34 -4.38
CA ASN A 160 -7.49 11.23 -5.31
C ASN A 160 -5.99 11.34 -4.95
N LEU A 161 -5.64 11.43 -3.67
CA LEU A 161 -4.24 11.43 -3.20
C LEU A 161 -3.53 10.14 -3.60
N VAL A 162 -4.16 8.98 -3.41
CA VAL A 162 -3.65 7.67 -3.86
C VAL A 162 -3.53 7.66 -5.39
N ASN A 163 -4.57 8.05 -6.13
CA ASN A 163 -4.56 8.01 -7.59
C ASN A 163 -3.60 9.00 -8.26
N ALA A 164 -3.18 10.06 -7.56
CA ALA A 164 -2.14 10.98 -8.00
C ALA A 164 -0.71 10.41 -7.88
N GLN A 165 -0.49 9.33 -7.11
CA GLN A 165 0.86 8.80 -6.90
C GLN A 165 1.46 8.17 -8.16
N PRO A 166 2.77 8.37 -8.42
CA PRO A 166 3.44 7.84 -9.61
C PRO A 166 3.55 6.32 -9.60
N ALA A 167 3.55 5.70 -8.41
CA ALA A 167 3.53 4.26 -8.21
C ALA A 167 2.40 3.59 -9.00
N ARG A 168 2.72 2.60 -9.84
CA ARG A 168 1.72 1.87 -10.65
C ARG A 168 0.80 0.98 -9.82
N ARG A 169 1.30 0.44 -8.70
CA ARG A 169 0.54 -0.47 -7.83
C ARG A 169 0.10 0.32 -6.61
N ARG A 170 -1.21 0.43 -6.43
CA ARG A 170 -1.83 1.32 -5.45
C ARG A 170 -3.04 0.64 -4.84
N VAL A 171 -3.16 0.69 -3.52
CA VAL A 171 -4.26 0.08 -2.75
C VAL A 171 -4.72 1.07 -1.68
N LEU A 172 -6.04 1.07 -1.44
CA LEU A 172 -6.78 1.72 -0.37
C LEU A 172 -7.88 0.75 0.09
#